data_AF-A0A3D3A2Y8-F1
#
_entry.id   AF-A0A3D3A2Y8-F1
#
_cell.length_a   1.000
_cell.length_b   1.000
_cell.length_c   1.000
_cell.angle_alpha   90.00
_cell.angle_beta   90.00
_cell.angle_gamma   90.00
#
_symmetry.space_group_name_H-M   'P 1'
#
loop_
_entity.id
_entity.type
_entity.pdbx_description
1 polymer ?
#
loop_
_entity_poly.entity_id
_entity_poly.type
_entity_poly.pdbx_seq_one_letter_code
_entity_poly.pdbx_strand_id
1 'polypeptide(L)'
;MDVGPVSRRVSWDFGEFSALGSLGLFVALLVSGCAQVSSPTGGPKDETPPVLVAAVPEVGATEVMPDQLVLAFDEYVKAGQWRPQLLVSPPLDGPMDLVVRGREVELSWEGGLKENTTYVFQFGEGIVDVNEGNPAQQLVHAFSTGSTLDTLVIQGVVRDAIEGSPSKDLRVMLYPEDLPLDSILAGMAPQFVGTTNGTGAFEVGYLPEGRFRLMAVEDVNRNYAWDAGER
;
A
#
# COMPACT_ATOMS: atom_id res chain seq x y z
N MET A 1 52.22 -64.50 -32.18
CA MET A 1 52.92 -63.84 -33.30
C MET A 1 53.31 -62.45 -32.81
N ASP A 2 54.61 -62.20 -32.89
CA ASP A 2 55.37 -61.18 -32.19
C ASP A 2 55.33 -59.86 -32.97
N VAL A 3 55.02 -58.74 -32.29
CA VAL A 3 55.15 -57.39 -32.86
C VAL A 3 55.74 -56.47 -31.80
N GLY A 4 57.04 -56.21 -31.92
CA GLY A 4 57.81 -55.31 -31.06
C GLY A 4 57.42 -53.82 -31.23
N PRO A 5 57.85 -52.95 -30.30
CA PRO A 5 57.42 -51.56 -30.26
C PRO A 5 58.16 -50.71 -31.31
N VAL A 6 57.38 -49.99 -32.13
CA VAL A 6 57.89 -48.99 -33.08
C VAL A 6 58.04 -47.64 -32.35
N SER A 7 59.28 -47.23 -32.09
CA SER A 7 59.57 -45.87 -31.64
C SER A 7 59.62 -44.92 -32.85
N ARG A 8 58.73 -43.92 -32.90
CA ARG A 8 58.84 -42.79 -33.83
C ARG A 8 59.33 -41.56 -33.06
N ARG A 9 60.52 -41.07 -33.41
CA ARG A 9 60.96 -39.74 -33.01
C ARG A 9 60.22 -38.71 -33.87
N VAL A 10 59.46 -37.83 -33.24
CA VAL A 10 58.88 -36.65 -33.88
C VAL A 10 59.88 -35.51 -33.67
N SER A 11 60.53 -35.07 -34.74
CA SER A 11 61.27 -33.81 -34.77
C SER A 11 60.29 -32.68 -35.04
N TRP A 12 60.27 -31.68 -34.15
CA TRP A 12 59.52 -30.44 -34.36
C TRP A 12 60.41 -29.46 -35.11
N ASP A 13 60.12 -29.20 -36.38
CA ASP A 13 60.65 -28.03 -37.06
C ASP A 13 59.89 -26.80 -36.52
N PHE A 14 60.56 -26.01 -35.69
CA PHE A 14 60.07 -24.70 -35.30
C PHE A 14 60.22 -23.76 -36.49
N GLY A 15 59.17 -23.68 -37.31
CA GLY A 15 59.06 -22.68 -38.37
C GLY A 15 59.18 -21.28 -37.80
N GLU A 16 59.99 -20.44 -38.48
CA GLU A 16 60.22 -19.05 -38.14
C GLU A 16 58.89 -18.27 -38.13
N PHE A 17 58.45 -17.87 -36.94
CA PHE A 17 57.26 -17.03 -36.77
C PHE A 17 57.53 -15.65 -37.35
N SER A 18 57.04 -15.41 -38.56
CA SER A 18 57.07 -14.08 -39.19
C SER A 18 56.34 -13.04 -38.33
N ALA A 19 56.98 -11.89 -38.10
CA ALA A 19 56.46 -10.81 -37.25
C ALA A 19 55.08 -10.24 -37.69
N LEU A 20 54.68 -10.50 -38.94
CA LEU A 20 53.38 -10.13 -39.50
C LEU A 20 52.23 -10.98 -38.95
N GLY A 21 52.46 -12.27 -38.68
CA GLY A 21 51.45 -13.15 -38.07
C GLY A 21 51.17 -12.80 -36.61
N SER A 22 52.22 -12.40 -35.89
CA SER A 22 52.16 -11.96 -34.48
C SER A 22 51.35 -10.68 -34.31
N LEU A 23 51.47 -9.73 -35.26
CA LEU A 23 50.73 -8.46 -35.24
C LEU A 23 49.23 -8.68 -35.54
N GLY A 24 48.90 -9.56 -36.48
CA GLY A 24 47.50 -9.90 -36.79
C GLY A 24 46.77 -10.56 -35.62
N LEU A 25 47.43 -11.45 -34.88
CA LEU A 25 46.87 -12.10 -33.69
C LEU A 25 46.70 -11.11 -32.52
N PHE A 26 47.62 -10.15 -32.37
CA PHE A 26 47.52 -9.10 -31.35
C PHE A 26 46.38 -8.11 -31.64
N VAL A 27 46.16 -7.77 -32.92
CA VAL A 27 45.04 -6.91 -33.35
C VAL A 27 43.70 -7.61 -33.14
N ALA A 28 43.59 -8.92 -33.40
CA ALA A 28 42.36 -9.68 -33.18
C ALA A 28 41.95 -9.73 -31.69
N LEU A 29 42.90 -9.75 -30.75
CA LEU A 29 42.65 -9.71 -29.30
C LEU A 29 42.24 -8.32 -28.79
N LEU A 30 42.49 -7.24 -29.55
CA LEU A 30 42.08 -5.88 -29.15
C LEU A 30 40.62 -5.57 -29.51
N VAL A 31 39.98 -6.37 -30.37
CA VAL A 31 38.57 -6.18 -30.76
C VAL A 31 37.60 -7.03 -29.94
N SER A 32 38.08 -7.89 -29.03
CA SER A 32 37.24 -8.53 -28.02
C SER A 32 36.97 -7.57 -26.86
N GLY A 33 36.35 -6.43 -27.18
CA GLY A 33 35.75 -5.56 -26.18
C GLY A 33 34.57 -6.29 -25.54
N CYS A 34 34.68 -6.59 -24.25
CA CYS A 34 33.58 -7.09 -23.44
C CYS A 34 32.37 -6.17 -23.61
N ALA A 35 31.28 -6.67 -24.18
CA ALA A 35 29.98 -6.02 -24.07
C ALA A 35 29.58 -6.05 -22.59
N GLN A 36 29.76 -4.94 -21.90
CA GLN A 36 29.28 -4.77 -20.54
C GLN A 36 27.74 -4.80 -20.59
N VAL A 37 27.15 -5.91 -20.12
CA VAL A 37 25.70 -6.02 -19.94
C VAL A 37 25.34 -5.10 -18.77
N SER A 38 24.99 -3.85 -19.04
CA SER A 38 24.31 -3.02 -18.07
C SER A 38 22.88 -3.50 -17.94
N SER A 39 22.38 -3.65 -16.71
CA SER A 39 20.95 -3.87 -16.47
C SER A 39 20.15 -2.78 -17.18
N PRO A 40 19.01 -3.11 -17.81
CA PRO A 40 18.11 -2.07 -18.33
C PRO A 40 17.78 -1.13 -17.18
N THR A 41 18.09 0.15 -17.34
CA THR A 41 17.56 1.17 -16.43
C THR A 41 16.06 1.17 -16.65
N GLY A 42 15.30 0.81 -15.62
CA GLY A 42 13.85 0.85 -15.67
C GLY A 42 13.34 2.25 -16.01
N GLY A 43 12.06 2.35 -16.36
CA GLY A 43 11.38 3.64 -16.48
C GLY A 43 11.33 4.39 -15.14
N PRO A 44 10.84 5.63 -15.13
CA PRO A 44 10.56 6.33 -13.88
C PRO A 44 9.59 5.49 -13.02
N LYS A 45 9.74 5.60 -11.69
CA LYS A 45 8.84 4.97 -10.73
C LYS A 45 7.41 5.47 -10.96
N ASP A 46 6.44 4.56 -10.91
CA ASP A 46 5.02 4.95 -10.89
C ASP A 46 4.64 5.43 -9.48
N GLU A 47 4.04 6.60 -9.39
CA GLU A 47 3.55 7.21 -8.14
C GLU A 47 2.02 7.32 -8.12
N THR A 48 1.35 6.82 -9.16
CA THR A 48 -0.11 6.85 -9.28
C THR A 48 -0.72 5.79 -8.36
N PRO A 49 -1.63 6.16 -7.45
CA PRO A 49 -2.35 5.19 -6.63
C PRO A 49 -3.54 4.58 -7.39
N PRO A 50 -3.98 3.36 -7.03
CA PRO A 50 -5.15 2.74 -7.64
C PRO A 50 -6.43 3.49 -7.25
N VAL A 51 -7.35 3.62 -8.22
CA VAL A 51 -8.59 4.36 -8.07
C VAL A 51 -9.78 3.40 -8.02
N LEU A 52 -10.65 3.58 -7.03
CA LEU A 52 -11.92 2.85 -6.93
C LEU A 52 -12.85 3.29 -8.08
N VAL A 53 -13.26 2.35 -8.93
CA VAL A 53 -14.16 2.60 -10.07
C VAL A 53 -15.59 2.14 -9.83
N ALA A 54 -15.78 1.14 -8.98
CA ALA A 54 -17.11 0.65 -8.58
C ALA A 54 -17.04 -0.06 -7.23
N ALA A 55 -18.18 -0.09 -6.53
CA ALA A 55 -18.34 -0.85 -5.30
C ALA A 55 -19.70 -1.54 -5.27
N VAL A 56 -19.78 -2.69 -4.60
CA VAL A 56 -21.04 -3.39 -4.29
C VAL A 56 -21.06 -3.71 -2.80
N PRO A 57 -22.03 -3.18 -2.01
CA PRO A 57 -23.02 -2.18 -2.43
C PRO A 57 -22.38 -0.87 -2.93
N GLU A 58 -23.15 -0.02 -3.60
CA GLU A 58 -22.65 1.29 -4.03
C GLU A 58 -22.27 2.15 -2.81
N VAL A 59 -21.26 3.02 -2.95
CA VAL A 59 -20.91 3.98 -1.90
C VAL A 59 -22.12 4.88 -1.62
N GLY A 60 -22.55 4.92 -0.36
CA GLY A 60 -23.71 5.67 0.10
C GLY A 60 -25.04 4.94 -0.08
N ALA A 61 -25.04 3.65 -0.47
CA ALA A 61 -26.26 2.86 -0.55
C ALA A 61 -27.00 2.81 0.79
N THR A 62 -28.33 2.80 0.73
CA THR A 62 -29.23 2.69 1.88
C THR A 62 -30.09 1.45 1.77
N GLU A 63 -30.66 1.00 2.88
CA GLU A 63 -31.53 -0.18 2.96
C GLU A 63 -30.84 -1.46 2.43
N VAL A 64 -29.53 -1.56 2.64
CA VAL A 64 -28.72 -2.72 2.25
C VAL A 64 -28.21 -3.46 3.49
N MET A 65 -28.23 -4.79 3.46
CA MET A 65 -27.65 -5.64 4.50
C MET A 65 -26.72 -6.68 3.87
N PRO A 66 -25.59 -6.25 3.30
CA PRO A 66 -24.63 -7.18 2.73
C PRO A 66 -23.94 -8.00 3.82
N ASP A 67 -23.39 -9.15 3.42
CA ASP A 67 -22.40 -9.94 4.15
C ASP A 67 -20.98 -9.79 3.56
N GLN A 68 -20.87 -9.03 2.46
CA GLN A 68 -19.63 -8.75 1.77
C GLN A 68 -19.64 -7.38 1.07
N LEU A 69 -18.44 -6.83 0.89
CA LEU A 69 -18.15 -5.63 0.13
C LEU A 69 -17.19 -5.98 -1.00
N VAL A 70 -17.57 -5.67 -2.24
CA VAL A 70 -16.72 -5.82 -3.43
C VAL A 70 -16.30 -4.45 -3.92
N LEU A 71 -15.00 -4.23 -4.07
CA LEU A 71 -14.39 -2.98 -4.55
C LEU A 71 -13.62 -3.26 -5.84
N ALA A 72 -13.97 -2.58 -6.92
CA ALA A 72 -13.29 -2.70 -8.21
C ALA A 72 -12.41 -1.48 -8.47
N PHE A 73 -11.21 -1.70 -9.00
CA PHE A 73 -10.19 -0.66 -9.24
C PHE A 73 -9.86 -0.49 -10.72
N ASP A 74 -9.27 0.65 -11.07
CA ASP A 74 -8.79 0.98 -12.42
C ASP A 74 -7.52 0.22 -12.85
N GLU A 75 -6.84 -0.42 -11.89
CA GLU A 75 -5.65 -1.24 -12.09
C GLU A 75 -5.60 -2.48 -11.18
N TYR A 76 -4.55 -3.29 -11.34
CA TYR A 76 -4.34 -4.49 -10.52
C TYR A 76 -3.90 -4.11 -9.10
N VAL A 77 -4.57 -4.68 -8.11
CA VAL A 77 -4.31 -4.39 -6.70
C VAL A 77 -3.91 -5.65 -5.93
N LYS A 78 -3.34 -5.44 -4.76
CA LYS A 78 -3.06 -6.47 -3.76
C LYS A 78 -3.39 -5.91 -2.37
N ALA A 79 -3.76 -6.79 -1.46
CA ALA A 79 -3.98 -6.44 -0.07
C ALA A 79 -2.72 -6.75 0.74
N GLY A 80 -2.10 -5.72 1.29
CA GLY A 80 -0.93 -5.82 2.15
C GLY A 80 -1.31 -6.26 3.57
N GLN A 81 -0.72 -5.63 4.58
CA GLN A 81 -1.17 -5.73 5.98
C GLN A 81 -2.51 -5.00 6.16
N TRP A 82 -3.57 -5.46 5.49
CA TRP A 82 -4.86 -4.77 5.44
C TRP A 82 -5.61 -4.81 6.77
N ARG A 83 -5.49 -5.89 7.55
CA ARG A 83 -6.20 -6.04 8.82
C ARG A 83 -5.93 -4.91 9.81
N PRO A 84 -4.67 -4.55 10.13
CA PRO A 84 -4.39 -3.42 11.02
C PRO A 84 -4.73 -2.05 10.39
N GLN A 85 -4.91 -1.97 9.07
CA GLN A 85 -5.27 -0.73 8.37
C GLN A 85 -6.79 -0.54 8.24
N LEU A 86 -7.58 -1.61 8.36
CA LEU A 86 -9.03 -1.55 8.19
C LEU A 86 -9.69 -1.12 9.50
N LEU A 87 -10.31 0.06 9.49
CA LEU A 87 -11.21 0.52 10.54
C LEU A 87 -12.66 0.41 10.07
N VAL A 88 -13.49 -0.26 10.86
CA VAL A 88 -14.92 -0.40 10.60
C VAL A 88 -15.70 0.27 11.73
N SER A 89 -16.59 1.18 11.37
CA SER A 89 -17.43 1.93 12.31
C SER A 89 -18.91 1.79 11.93
N PRO A 90 -19.78 1.25 12.82
CA PRO A 90 -19.42 0.61 14.08
C PRO A 90 -18.62 -0.69 13.87
N PRO A 91 -17.86 -1.15 14.87
CA PRO A 91 -17.13 -2.41 14.78
C PRO A 91 -18.07 -3.60 14.49
N LEU A 92 -17.57 -4.55 13.72
CA LEU A 92 -18.23 -5.84 13.47
C LEU A 92 -17.86 -6.84 14.58
N ASP A 93 -18.81 -7.69 14.95
CA ASP A 93 -18.61 -8.68 16.02
C ASP A 93 -17.88 -9.94 15.55
N GLY A 94 -17.97 -10.27 14.25
CA GLY A 94 -17.41 -11.49 13.68
C GLY A 94 -16.08 -11.30 12.94
N PRO A 95 -15.40 -12.42 12.60
CA PRO A 95 -14.20 -12.38 11.78
C PRO A 95 -14.48 -11.80 10.39
N MET A 96 -13.45 -11.16 9.83
CA MET A 96 -13.45 -10.65 8.46
C MET A 96 -12.40 -11.39 7.64
N ASP A 97 -12.68 -11.64 6.37
CA ASP A 97 -11.72 -12.13 5.40
C ASP A 97 -11.69 -11.27 4.14
N LEU A 98 -10.52 -11.18 3.51
CA LEU A 98 -10.31 -10.34 2.34
C LEU A 98 -9.58 -11.11 1.26
N VAL A 99 -10.21 -11.19 0.09
CA VAL A 99 -9.69 -11.87 -1.09
C VAL A 99 -9.48 -10.85 -2.21
N VAL A 100 -8.35 -10.95 -2.91
CA VAL A 100 -8.05 -10.09 -4.06
C VAL A 100 -8.03 -10.92 -5.34
N ARG A 101 -8.77 -10.47 -6.35
CA ARG A 101 -8.89 -11.10 -7.67
C ARG A 101 -8.61 -10.08 -8.77
N GLY A 102 -7.32 -9.92 -9.07
CA GLY A 102 -6.89 -9.01 -10.13
C GLY A 102 -7.13 -7.55 -9.75
N ARG A 103 -8.24 -6.98 -10.23
CA ARG A 103 -8.64 -5.59 -10.00
C ARG A 103 -9.77 -5.44 -8.98
N GLU A 104 -10.17 -6.55 -8.36
CA GLU A 104 -11.26 -6.59 -7.39
C GLU A 104 -10.76 -7.02 -6.01
N VAL A 105 -11.28 -6.36 -4.98
CA VAL A 105 -11.09 -6.70 -3.57
C VAL A 105 -12.45 -7.06 -2.99
N GLU A 106 -12.57 -8.26 -2.44
CA GLU A 106 -13.77 -8.75 -1.77
C GLU A 106 -13.47 -8.87 -0.26
N LEU A 107 -14.13 -8.05 0.55
CA LEU A 107 -14.10 -8.12 2.01
C LEU A 107 -15.41 -8.75 2.48
N SER A 108 -15.34 -9.92 3.12
CA SER A 108 -16.49 -10.60 3.71
C SER A 108 -16.38 -10.62 5.23
N TRP A 109 -17.52 -10.73 5.92
CA TRP A 109 -17.55 -10.84 7.38
C TRP A 109 -18.60 -11.84 7.84
N GLU A 110 -18.35 -12.44 9.00
CA GLU A 110 -19.34 -13.25 9.69
C GLU A 110 -20.14 -12.40 10.69
N GLY A 111 -21.36 -12.83 10.98
CA GLY A 111 -22.27 -12.11 11.85
C GLY A 111 -23.17 -11.14 11.07
N GLY A 112 -24.20 -10.63 11.77
CA GLY A 112 -25.18 -9.72 11.19
C GLY A 112 -24.79 -8.26 11.36
N LEU A 113 -25.28 -7.43 10.45
CA LEU A 113 -25.25 -5.98 10.62
C LEU A 113 -26.41 -5.53 11.53
N LYS A 114 -26.19 -4.46 12.29
CA LYS A 114 -27.23 -3.79 13.07
C LYS A 114 -28.21 -3.10 12.12
N GLU A 115 -29.50 -3.18 12.41
CA GLU A 115 -30.53 -2.44 11.66
C GLU A 115 -30.37 -0.93 11.84
N ASN A 116 -30.85 -0.14 10.88
CA ASN A 116 -30.85 1.34 10.92
C ASN A 116 -29.49 1.97 11.27
N THR A 117 -28.42 1.44 10.71
CA THR A 117 -27.04 1.78 11.07
C THR A 117 -26.21 2.08 9.83
N THR A 118 -25.49 3.21 9.85
CA THR A 118 -24.43 3.50 8.87
C THR A 118 -23.17 2.73 9.23
N TYR A 119 -22.65 1.97 8.29
CA TYR A 119 -21.34 1.33 8.38
C TYR A 119 -20.35 2.07 7.50
N VAL A 120 -19.17 2.35 8.05
CA VAL A 120 -18.07 3.05 7.39
C VAL A 120 -16.82 2.16 7.48
N PHE A 121 -16.31 1.77 6.33
CA PHE A 121 -15.09 0.98 6.17
C PHE A 121 -13.98 1.92 5.65
N GLN A 122 -12.95 2.13 6.45
CA GLN A 122 -11.77 2.92 6.08
C GLN A 122 -10.60 1.96 5.91
N PHE A 123 -10.10 1.83 4.70
CA PHE A 123 -9.08 0.81 4.37
C PHE A 123 -7.65 1.26 4.65
N GLY A 124 -7.45 2.51 5.06
CA GLY A 124 -6.12 3.05 5.33
C GLY A 124 -5.18 2.85 4.13
N GLU A 125 -4.02 2.28 4.39
CA GLU A 125 -3.05 1.86 3.36
C GLU A 125 -3.09 0.35 3.08
N GLY A 126 -4.20 -0.31 3.38
CA GLY A 126 -4.35 -1.76 3.30
C GLY A 126 -4.41 -2.31 1.87
N ILE A 127 -4.89 -1.50 0.91
CA ILE A 127 -5.01 -1.85 -0.51
C ILE A 127 -4.01 -1.03 -1.30
N VAL A 128 -3.15 -1.69 -2.07
CA VAL A 128 -2.06 -1.07 -2.83
C VAL A 128 -2.05 -1.62 -4.26
N ASP A 129 -1.47 -0.88 -5.21
CA ASP A 129 -1.24 -1.42 -6.56
C ASP A 129 -0.20 -2.56 -6.53
N VAL A 130 -0.21 -3.37 -7.58
CA VAL A 130 0.71 -4.50 -7.70
C VAL A 130 2.15 -4.06 -8.02
N ASN A 131 2.32 -2.99 -8.80
CA ASN A 131 3.56 -2.56 -9.44
C ASN A 131 4.55 -1.92 -8.44
N GLU A 132 4.17 -0.78 -7.86
CA GLU A 132 5.01 0.05 -6.99
C GLU A 132 4.52 0.08 -5.53
N GLY A 133 3.31 -0.46 -5.28
CA GLY A 133 2.76 -0.57 -3.93
C GLY A 133 2.27 0.77 -3.36
N ASN A 134 1.89 1.70 -4.22
CA ASN A 134 1.19 2.93 -3.88
C ASN A 134 -0.17 2.57 -3.26
N PRO A 135 -0.49 3.07 -2.06
CA PRO A 135 -1.77 2.80 -1.42
C PRO A 135 -2.91 3.55 -2.09
N ALA A 136 -4.08 2.91 -2.14
CA ALA A 136 -5.33 3.57 -2.48
C ALA A 136 -5.56 4.74 -1.53
N GLN A 137 -5.61 5.96 -2.07
CA GLN A 137 -5.73 7.16 -1.24
C GLN A 137 -7.18 7.34 -0.77
N GLN A 138 -7.35 7.60 0.54
CA GLN A 138 -8.64 7.93 1.16
C GLN A 138 -9.76 6.93 0.81
N LEU A 139 -9.42 5.64 0.75
CA LEU A 139 -10.37 4.58 0.44
C LEU A 139 -11.35 4.38 1.60
N VAL A 140 -12.49 5.07 1.50
CA VAL A 140 -13.61 5.00 2.44
C VAL A 140 -14.85 4.48 1.71
N HIS A 141 -15.48 3.47 2.28
CA HIS A 141 -16.73 2.92 1.79
C HIS A 141 -17.78 2.98 2.88
N ALA A 142 -18.89 3.67 2.62
CA ALA A 142 -19.98 3.80 3.57
C ALA A 142 -21.30 3.32 2.96
N PHE A 143 -22.14 2.67 3.76
CA PHE A 143 -23.53 2.33 3.40
C PHE A 143 -24.40 2.31 4.67
N SER A 144 -25.72 2.28 4.51
CA SER A 144 -26.66 2.16 5.62
C SER A 144 -27.57 0.94 5.50
N THR A 145 -27.80 0.27 6.62
CA THR A 145 -28.84 -0.76 6.74
C THR A 145 -30.23 -0.18 6.92
N GLY A 146 -30.34 1.12 7.21
CA GLY A 146 -31.60 1.85 7.27
C GLY A 146 -31.84 2.71 6.03
N SER A 147 -32.93 3.48 6.08
CA SER A 147 -33.31 4.42 5.01
C SER A 147 -32.49 5.71 4.98
N THR A 148 -31.63 5.93 5.98
CA THR A 148 -30.82 7.14 6.11
C THR A 148 -29.34 6.78 6.25
N LEU A 149 -28.49 7.54 5.55
CA LEU A 149 -27.05 7.50 5.70
C LEU A 149 -26.62 8.64 6.62
N ASP A 150 -25.67 8.39 7.52
CA ASP A 150 -25.00 9.45 8.26
C ASP A 150 -24.12 10.26 7.32
N THR A 151 -24.27 11.59 7.33
CA THR A 151 -23.59 12.48 6.38
C THR A 151 -22.86 13.63 7.07
N LEU A 152 -22.75 13.63 8.40
CA LEU A 152 -22.04 14.71 9.08
C LEU A 152 -20.54 14.61 8.79
N VAL A 153 -19.90 15.77 8.84
CA VAL A 153 -18.49 15.92 8.48
C VAL A 153 -17.82 16.79 9.53
N ILE A 154 -16.60 16.39 9.93
CA ILE A 154 -15.68 17.24 10.69
C ILE A 154 -14.53 17.62 9.75
N GLN A 155 -14.28 18.92 9.62
CA GLN A 155 -13.20 19.48 8.82
C GLN A 155 -12.35 20.43 9.68
N GLY A 156 -11.07 20.55 9.35
CA GLY A 156 -10.18 21.47 10.05
C GLY A 156 -8.83 21.60 9.37
N VAL A 157 -7.93 22.36 10.00
CA VAL A 157 -6.54 22.53 9.55
C VAL A 157 -5.62 22.28 10.73
N VAL A 158 -4.66 21.37 10.57
CA VAL A 158 -3.60 21.10 11.54
C VAL A 158 -2.38 21.95 11.22
N ARG A 159 -1.80 22.57 12.25
CA ARG A 159 -0.62 23.41 12.16
C ARG A 159 0.38 23.01 13.24
N ASP A 160 1.66 23.10 12.92
CA ASP A 160 2.72 22.96 13.91
C ASP A 160 2.57 24.06 14.97
N ALA A 161 2.59 23.68 16.25
CA ALA A 161 2.34 24.60 17.35
C ALA A 161 3.47 25.62 17.57
N ILE A 162 4.68 25.34 17.08
CA ILE A 162 5.86 26.20 17.21
C ILE A 162 6.01 27.07 15.95
N GLU A 163 5.96 26.46 14.77
CA GLU A 163 6.21 27.13 13.50
C GLU A 163 4.96 27.79 12.90
N GLY A 164 3.75 27.33 13.27
CA GLY A 164 2.48 27.77 12.70
C GLY A 164 2.25 27.33 11.25
N SER A 165 3.23 26.62 10.66
CA SER A 165 3.17 26.04 9.32
C SER A 165 2.12 24.92 9.27
N PRO A 166 1.45 24.70 8.12
CA PRO A 166 0.54 23.57 7.98
C PRO A 166 1.27 22.24 8.10
N SER A 167 0.69 21.30 8.85
CA SER A 167 1.24 19.95 9.00
C SER A 167 0.56 19.00 8.03
N LYS A 168 1.31 18.50 7.05
CA LYS A 168 0.83 17.54 6.06
C LYS A 168 1.03 16.10 6.52
N ASP A 169 0.28 15.17 5.91
CA ASP A 169 0.44 13.72 6.06
C ASP A 169 0.26 13.19 7.51
N LEU A 170 -0.27 14.01 8.42
CA LEU A 170 -0.70 13.59 9.76
C LEU A 170 -2.02 12.81 9.71
N ARG A 171 -2.14 11.79 10.56
CA ARG A 171 -3.40 11.09 10.84
C ARG A 171 -4.22 11.91 11.83
N VAL A 172 -5.49 12.14 11.51
CA VAL A 172 -6.45 12.79 12.41
C VAL A 172 -7.43 11.74 12.90
N MET A 173 -7.25 11.32 14.15
CA MET A 173 -7.95 10.24 14.81
C MET A 173 -9.13 10.78 15.61
N LEU A 174 -10.32 10.23 15.38
CA LEU A 174 -11.56 10.60 16.07
C LEU A 174 -11.96 9.49 17.03
N TYR A 175 -12.17 9.86 18.28
CA TYR A 175 -12.59 8.98 19.37
C TYR A 175 -13.93 9.44 19.93
N PRO A 176 -14.75 8.53 20.48
CA PRO A 176 -15.90 8.90 21.30
C PRO A 176 -15.49 9.85 22.44
N GLU A 177 -16.28 10.87 22.71
CA GLU A 177 -15.96 11.86 23.76
C GLU A 177 -15.87 11.25 25.17
N ASP A 178 -16.65 10.21 25.42
CA ASP A 178 -16.69 9.47 26.69
C ASP A 178 -15.52 8.50 26.88
N LEU A 179 -14.70 8.27 25.84
CA LEU A 179 -13.49 7.47 25.96
C LEU A 179 -12.46 8.17 26.85
N PRO A 180 -11.93 7.52 27.90
CA PRO A 180 -10.91 8.11 28.78
C PRO A 180 -9.64 8.45 28.01
N LEU A 181 -9.04 9.59 28.35
CA LEU A 181 -7.78 10.03 27.72
C LEU A 181 -6.66 8.99 27.92
N ASP A 182 -6.57 8.38 29.09
CA ASP A 182 -5.57 7.35 29.37
C ASP A 182 -5.73 6.12 28.45
N SER A 183 -6.95 5.79 28.03
CA SER A 183 -7.20 4.71 27.06
C SER A 183 -6.76 5.10 25.65
N ILE A 184 -7.01 6.36 25.26
CA ILE A 184 -6.54 6.89 23.97
C ILE A 184 -5.00 6.86 23.94
N LEU A 185 -4.34 7.36 24.98
CA LEU A 185 -2.88 7.38 25.10
C LEU A 185 -2.26 5.99 25.25
N ALA A 186 -3.03 4.98 25.66
CA ALA A 186 -2.61 3.59 25.70
C ALA A 186 -2.76 2.86 24.35
N GLY A 187 -3.15 3.57 23.27
CA GLY A 187 -3.24 3.01 21.92
C GLY A 187 -4.59 2.35 21.61
N MET A 188 -5.68 2.80 22.25
CA MET A 188 -7.02 2.43 21.78
C MET A 188 -7.18 2.87 20.32
N ALA A 189 -7.74 2.00 19.47
CA ALA A 189 -8.00 2.33 18.08
C ALA A 189 -9.08 3.44 17.96
N PRO A 190 -8.92 4.39 17.02
CA PRO A 190 -9.93 5.40 16.76
C PRO A 190 -11.15 4.81 16.05
N GLN A 191 -12.26 5.51 16.16
CA GLN A 191 -13.49 5.14 15.45
C GLN A 191 -13.45 5.61 13.99
N PHE A 192 -12.85 6.78 13.74
CA PHE A 192 -12.67 7.32 12.39
C PHE A 192 -11.29 7.96 12.24
N VAL A 193 -10.77 7.98 11.02
CA VAL A 193 -9.45 8.55 10.72
C VAL A 193 -9.53 9.39 9.44
N GLY A 194 -9.03 10.61 9.54
CA GLY A 194 -8.69 11.45 8.38
C GLY A 194 -7.18 11.53 8.16
N THR A 195 -6.78 12.09 7.04
CA THR A 195 -5.39 12.45 6.77
C THR A 195 -5.32 13.91 6.33
N THR A 196 -4.34 14.64 6.85
CA THR A 196 -4.09 16.02 6.43
C THR A 196 -3.42 16.08 5.07
N ASN A 197 -3.89 16.99 4.21
CA ASN A 197 -3.27 17.24 2.91
C ASN A 197 -2.09 18.24 3.01
N GLY A 198 -1.50 18.61 1.88
CA GLY A 198 -0.37 19.57 1.82
C GLY A 198 -0.63 20.96 2.43
N THR A 199 -1.89 21.33 2.65
CA THR A 199 -2.29 22.58 3.32
C THR A 199 -2.64 22.39 4.80
N GLY A 200 -2.39 21.20 5.36
CA GLY A 200 -2.78 20.79 6.70
C GLY A 200 -4.27 20.55 6.87
N ALA A 201 -5.06 20.70 5.81
CA ALA A 201 -6.51 20.51 5.87
C ALA A 201 -6.86 19.02 5.90
N PHE A 202 -7.87 18.67 6.71
CA PHE A 202 -8.43 17.32 6.77
C PHE A 202 -9.96 17.38 6.70
N GLU A 203 -10.53 16.25 6.31
CA GLU A 203 -11.97 16.00 6.30
C GLU A 203 -12.22 14.58 6.77
N VAL A 204 -13.19 14.39 7.67
CA VAL A 204 -13.70 13.08 8.07
C VAL A 204 -15.22 13.11 7.96
N GLY A 205 -15.76 12.29 7.06
CA GLY A 205 -17.18 12.23 6.73
C GLY A 205 -17.87 10.94 7.19
N TYR A 206 -19.15 10.84 6.84
CA TYR A 206 -20.05 9.75 7.25
C TYR A 206 -20.17 9.60 8.77
N LEU A 207 -20.09 10.73 9.48
CA LEU A 207 -20.14 10.73 10.93
C LEU A 207 -21.60 10.73 11.41
N PRO A 208 -21.95 9.89 12.40
CA PRO A 208 -23.23 10.01 13.09
C PRO A 208 -23.26 11.29 13.94
N GLU A 209 -24.46 11.71 14.35
CA GLU A 209 -24.60 12.78 15.34
C GLU A 209 -23.90 12.36 16.64
N GLY A 210 -22.99 13.20 17.14
CA GLY A 210 -22.23 12.89 18.33
C GLY A 210 -21.14 13.92 18.63
N ARG A 211 -20.44 13.68 19.74
CA ARG A 211 -19.27 14.45 20.14
C ARG A 211 -18.06 13.55 20.10
N PHE A 212 -16.96 14.09 19.59
CA PHE A 212 -15.71 13.35 19.38
C PHE A 212 -14.54 14.09 20.03
N ARG A 213 -13.56 13.33 20.50
CA ARG A 213 -12.20 13.81 20.77
C ARG A 213 -11.36 13.61 19.52
N LEU A 214 -10.52 14.59 19.20
CA LEU A 214 -9.62 14.54 18.06
C LEU A 214 -8.17 14.50 18.55
N MET A 215 -7.36 13.69 17.89
CA MET A 215 -5.91 13.68 18.04
C MET A 215 -5.29 13.69 16.64
N ALA A 216 -4.28 14.54 16.42
CA ALA A 216 -3.50 14.54 15.19
C ALA A 216 -2.10 14.01 15.53
N VAL A 217 -1.63 13.00 14.79
CA VAL A 217 -0.35 12.32 15.06
C VAL A 217 0.40 12.08 13.77
N GLU A 218 1.72 12.28 13.83
CA GLU A 218 2.67 11.73 12.86
C GLU A 218 2.84 10.22 13.12
N ASP A 219 1.84 9.44 12.72
CA ASP A 219 1.78 7.97 12.89
C ASP A 219 2.72 7.29 11.88
N VAL A 220 4.00 7.17 12.25
CA VAL A 220 5.08 6.69 11.37
C VAL A 220 4.97 5.19 11.14
N ASN A 221 4.56 4.45 12.17
CA ASN A 221 4.46 2.98 12.13
C ASN A 221 3.09 2.49 11.61
N ARG A 222 2.13 3.41 11.43
CA ARG A 222 0.80 3.20 10.83
C ARG A 222 -0.08 2.28 11.68
N ASN A 223 -0.01 2.38 13.00
CA ASN A 223 -0.76 1.53 13.92
C ASN A 223 -2.03 2.19 14.48
N TYR A 224 -2.34 3.43 14.07
CA TYR A 224 -3.45 4.22 14.62
C TYR A 224 -3.38 4.45 16.14
N ALA A 225 -2.17 4.55 16.67
CA ALA A 225 -1.88 4.96 18.03
C ALA A 225 -0.86 6.10 18.01
N TRP A 226 -0.77 6.80 19.13
CA TRP A 226 0.35 7.69 19.38
C TRP A 226 1.45 6.92 20.09
N ASP A 227 2.65 6.95 19.54
CA ASP A 227 3.85 6.38 20.16
C ASP A 227 4.81 7.46 20.69
N ALA A 228 5.56 7.10 21.73
CA ALA A 228 6.53 8.02 22.32
C ALA A 228 7.62 8.39 21.29
N GLY A 229 7.67 9.67 20.93
CA GLY A 229 8.60 10.21 19.93
C GLY A 229 7.91 10.63 18.63
N GLU A 230 6.64 10.26 18.44
CA GLU A 230 5.80 10.81 17.38
C GLU A 230 5.26 12.19 17.76
N ARG A 231 5.11 13.04 16.73
CA ARG A 231 4.71 14.44 16.87
C ARG A 231 3.20 14.61 16.79
#